data_AF-A0ABD6EZD9-F1
#
_entry.id   AF-A0ABD6EZD9-F1
#
_cell.length_a   1.000
_cell.length_b   1.000
_cell.length_c   1.000
_cell.angle_alpha   90.00
_cell.angle_beta   90.00
_cell.angle_gamma   90.00
#
_symmetry.space_group_name_H-M   'P 1'
#
loop_
_entity.id
_entity.type
_entity.pdbx_description
1 polymer ?
#
loop_
_entity_poly.entity_id
_entity_poly.type
_entity_poly.pdbx_seq_one_letter_code
_entity_poly.pdbx_strand_id
1 'polypeptide(L)'
;MDMRVSAGEVVAALYEAAVSTIDETFKFPNQHHLLEILAGLATDSVKYRAKKDRKVQRSSFRQIYNAVEQQEWPSFDVKFDGEVLTGDSYGVKLLYDAVCSVLKSGTNAHLKSNILLREVFDLGPVVDRTTGRTSKLQRVGHLVY
;
A
#
# COMPACT_ATOMS: atom_id res chain seq x y z
N MET A 1 14.23 5.06 3.14
CA MET A 1 13.72 4.94 1.76
C MET A 1 14.78 5.51 0.82
N ASP A 2 15.00 4.94 -0.35
CA ASP A 2 15.90 5.55 -1.34
C ASP A 2 15.16 6.69 -2.03
N MET A 3 15.73 7.89 -2.01
CA MET A 3 15.10 9.11 -2.55
C MET A 3 14.58 8.93 -3.99
N ARG A 4 15.30 8.17 -4.82
CA ARG A 4 14.90 7.99 -6.22
C ARG A 4 13.65 7.11 -6.33
N VAL A 5 13.55 6.08 -5.50
CA VAL A 5 12.36 5.21 -5.46
C VAL A 5 11.16 6.02 -4.99
N SER A 6 11.29 6.80 -3.92
CA SER A 6 10.22 7.66 -3.43
C SER A 6 9.75 8.66 -4.49
N ALA A 7 10.67 9.30 -5.22
CA ALA A 7 10.31 10.21 -6.31
C ALA A 7 9.54 9.48 -7.42
N GLY A 8 9.96 8.26 -7.78
CA GLY A 8 9.27 7.46 -8.79
C GLY A 8 7.88 7.00 -8.36
N GLU A 9 7.69 6.59 -7.10
CA GLU A 9 6.38 6.23 -6.55
C GLU A 9 5.43 7.43 -6.52
N VAL A 10 5.93 8.62 -6.18
CA VAL A 10 5.14 9.86 -6.25
C VAL A 10 4.75 10.19 -7.69
N VAL A 11 5.66 10.03 -8.65
CA VAL A 11 5.34 10.23 -10.08
C VAL A 11 4.25 9.26 -10.55
N ALA A 12 4.32 7.98 -10.15
CA ALA A 12 3.28 7.00 -10.47
C ALA A 12 1.92 7.37 -9.86
N ALA A 13 1.90 7.79 -8.59
CA ALA A 13 0.67 8.23 -7.93
C ALA A 13 0.07 9.50 -8.57
N LEU A 14 0.91 10.45 -8.99
CA LEU A 14 0.46 11.63 -9.72
C LEU A 14 -0.10 11.26 -11.10
N TYR A 15 0.52 10.29 -11.78
CA TYR A 15 0.04 9.79 -13.07
C TYR A 15 -1.32 9.12 -12.93
N GLU A 16 -1.46 8.21 -11.96
CA GLU A 16 -2.72 7.56 -11.61
C GLU A 16 -3.82 8.60 -11.32
N ALA A 17 -3.53 9.61 -10.49
CA ALA A 17 -4.48 10.66 -10.17
C ALA A 17 -4.90 11.46 -11.42
N ALA A 18 -3.94 11.79 -12.30
CA ALA A 18 -4.24 12.50 -13.55
C ALA A 18 -5.10 11.67 -14.50
N VAL A 19 -4.80 10.37 -14.66
CA VAL A 19 -5.61 9.43 -15.44
C VAL A 19 -7.03 9.34 -14.88
N SER A 20 -7.18 9.29 -13.56
CA SER A 20 -8.49 9.18 -12.90
C SER A 20 -9.31 10.48 -12.90
N THR A 21 -8.67 11.66 -12.90
CA THR A 21 -9.37 12.96 -12.69
C THR A 21 -9.46 13.83 -13.94
N ILE A 22 -8.53 13.67 -14.90
CA ILE A 22 -8.46 14.48 -16.11
C ILE A 22 -9.03 13.69 -17.29
N ASP A 23 -8.39 12.59 -17.66
CA ASP A 23 -8.73 11.78 -18.84
C ASP A 23 -8.06 10.39 -18.75
N GLU A 24 -8.77 9.31 -19.07
CA GLU A 24 -8.23 7.95 -19.07
C GLU A 24 -7.04 7.75 -20.03
N THR A 25 -6.97 8.57 -21.08
CA THR A 25 -5.90 8.60 -22.08
C THR A 25 -4.80 9.61 -21.75
N PHE A 26 -4.84 10.22 -20.55
CA PHE A 26 -3.86 11.22 -20.12
C PHE A 26 -2.43 10.71 -20.26
N LYS A 27 -1.58 11.59 -20.78
CA LYS A 27 -0.14 11.39 -20.89
C LYS A 27 0.59 12.61 -20.39
N PHE A 28 1.71 12.39 -19.70
CA PHE A 28 2.60 13.51 -19.39
C PHE A 28 3.15 14.12 -20.68
N PRO A 29 3.31 15.47 -20.75
CA PRO A 29 3.90 16.12 -21.91
C PRO A 29 5.29 15.56 -22.29
N ASN A 30 6.06 15.10 -21.30
CA ASN A 30 7.40 14.52 -21.45
C ASN A 30 7.42 13.00 -21.16
N GLN A 31 6.31 12.29 -21.33
CA GLN A 31 6.20 10.87 -20.94
C GLN A 31 7.26 9.97 -21.57
N HIS A 32 7.59 10.19 -22.85
CA HIS A 32 8.63 9.40 -23.52
C HIS A 32 9.98 9.50 -22.80
N HIS A 33 10.43 10.71 -22.51
CA HIS A 33 11.68 10.95 -21.79
C HIS A 33 11.64 10.39 -20.36
N LEU A 34 10.49 10.49 -19.68
CA LEU A 34 10.29 9.90 -18.37
C LEU A 34 10.46 8.37 -18.42
N LEU A 35 9.86 7.70 -19.42
CA LEU A 35 9.98 6.25 -19.59
C LEU A 35 11.42 5.81 -19.87
N GLU A 36 12.19 6.57 -20.65
CA GLU A 36 13.63 6.30 -20.85
C GLU A 36 14.41 6.33 -19.53
N ILE A 37 14.16 7.34 -18.68
CA ILE A 37 14.80 7.46 -17.37
C ILE A 37 14.41 6.26 -16.48
N LEU A 38 13.12 5.92 -16.42
CA LEU A 38 12.61 4.80 -15.62
C LEU A 38 13.18 3.45 -16.10
N ALA A 39 13.30 3.23 -17.41
CA ALA A 39 13.91 2.04 -17.99
C ALA A 39 15.41 1.91 -17.64
N GLY A 40 16.13 3.04 -17.66
CA GLY A 40 17.52 3.09 -17.20
C GLY A 40 17.66 2.72 -15.72
N LEU A 41 16.78 3.26 -14.86
CA LEU A 41 16.77 2.96 -13.42
C LEU A 41 16.34 1.51 -13.12
N ALA A 42 15.45 0.93 -13.94
CA ALA A 42 15.00 -0.45 -13.84
C ALA A 42 16.12 -1.47 -14.13
N THR A 43 17.16 -1.08 -14.87
CA THR A 43 18.31 -1.93 -15.23
C THR A 43 19.60 -1.55 -14.49
N ASP A 44 19.56 -0.49 -13.67
CA ASP A 44 20.74 0.09 -13.04
C ASP A 44 21.48 -0.92 -12.13
N SER A 45 22.82 -0.89 -12.26
CA SER A 45 23.74 -1.85 -11.68
C SER A 45 24.75 -1.23 -10.71
N VAL A 46 24.37 -0.12 -10.05
CA VAL A 46 25.21 0.61 -9.09
C VAL A 46 25.86 -0.30 -8.02
N LYS A 47 27.13 -0.67 -8.25
CA LYS A 47 27.83 -1.70 -7.47
C LYS A 47 28.15 -1.28 -6.03
N TYR A 48 28.12 0.02 -5.70
CA TYR A 48 28.38 0.49 -4.34
C TYR A 48 27.26 0.15 -3.34
N ARG A 49 26.04 -0.15 -3.81
CA ARG A 49 24.89 -0.51 -2.95
C ARG A 49 24.93 -1.99 -2.54
N ALA A 50 24.19 -2.39 -1.51
CA ALA A 50 24.06 -3.82 -1.22
C ALA A 50 23.29 -4.53 -2.34
N LYS A 51 23.57 -5.83 -2.56
CA LYS A 51 22.90 -6.64 -3.61
C LYS A 51 21.39 -6.68 -3.41
N LYS A 52 20.93 -6.75 -2.16
CA LYS A 52 19.50 -6.74 -1.79
C LYS A 52 18.85 -5.43 -2.20
N ASP A 53 19.46 -4.30 -1.87
CA ASP A 53 18.91 -2.97 -2.14
C ASP A 53 18.79 -2.71 -3.64
N ARG A 54 19.83 -3.08 -4.41
CA ARG A 54 19.78 -3.03 -5.87
C ARG A 54 18.60 -3.83 -6.45
N LYS A 55 18.35 -5.02 -5.91
CA LYS A 55 17.26 -5.89 -6.40
C LYS A 55 15.90 -5.23 -6.12
N VAL A 56 15.71 -4.67 -4.93
CA VAL A 56 14.48 -3.97 -4.55
C VAL A 56 14.27 -2.76 -5.45
N GLN A 57 15.29 -1.92 -5.64
CA GLN A 57 15.17 -0.72 -6.48
C GLN A 57 14.81 -1.03 -7.92
N ARG A 58 15.49 -1.99 -8.56
CA ARG A 58 15.13 -2.41 -9.92
C ARG A 58 13.72 -2.98 -9.99
N SER A 59 13.27 -3.66 -8.94
CA SER A 59 11.89 -4.13 -8.86
C SER A 59 10.91 -2.97 -8.80
N SER A 60 11.16 -2.00 -7.92
CA SER A 60 10.32 -0.80 -7.79
C SER A 60 10.27 0.00 -9.09
N PHE A 61 11.41 0.25 -9.73
CA PHE A 61 11.44 1.01 -11.00
C PHE A 61 10.77 0.27 -12.16
N ARG A 62 10.81 -1.06 -12.20
CA ARG A 62 10.02 -1.82 -13.19
C ARG A 62 8.51 -1.66 -12.97
N GLN A 63 8.06 -1.70 -11.72
CA GLN A 63 6.65 -1.47 -11.40
C GLN A 63 6.22 -0.05 -11.76
N ILE A 64 7.03 0.95 -11.40
CA ILE A 64 6.77 2.36 -11.74
C ILE A 64 6.76 2.58 -13.26
N TYR A 65 7.66 1.93 -14.00
CA TYR A 65 7.68 1.97 -15.46
C TYR A 65 6.37 1.43 -16.04
N ASN A 66 5.94 0.24 -15.61
CA ASN A 66 4.68 -0.36 -16.09
C ASN A 66 3.46 0.50 -15.73
N ALA A 67 3.46 1.12 -14.55
CA ALA A 67 2.39 2.03 -14.14
C ALA A 67 2.26 3.24 -15.09
N VAL A 68 3.38 3.81 -15.52
CA VAL A 68 3.38 4.97 -16.42
C VAL A 68 3.17 4.57 -17.88
N GLU A 69 3.70 3.42 -18.31
CA GLU A 69 3.59 2.96 -19.70
C GLU A 69 2.24 2.31 -20.02
N GLN A 70 1.75 1.48 -19.09
CA GLN A 70 0.65 0.54 -19.32
C GLN A 70 -0.54 0.79 -18.37
N GLN A 71 -0.45 1.79 -17.50
CA GLN A 71 -1.46 2.06 -16.46
C GLN A 71 -1.68 0.83 -15.54
N GLU A 72 -0.61 0.05 -15.31
CA GLU A 72 -0.63 -1.10 -14.41
C GLU A 72 -0.36 -0.64 -12.97
N TRP A 73 -1.41 -0.57 -12.16
CA TRP A 73 -1.34 -0.15 -10.76
C TRP A 73 -1.01 -1.32 -9.82
N PRO A 74 -0.39 -1.06 -8.66
CA PRO A 74 0.02 -2.09 -7.72
C PRO A 74 -1.20 -2.63 -6.97
N SER A 75 -1.42 -3.94 -7.06
CA SER A 75 -2.37 -4.65 -6.19
C SER A 75 -1.68 -5.21 -4.94
N PHE A 76 -2.29 -5.08 -3.77
CA PHE A 76 -1.79 -5.65 -2.52
C PHE A 76 -2.92 -6.04 -1.56
N ASP A 77 -2.66 -7.06 -0.74
CA ASP A 77 -3.54 -7.51 0.33
C ASP A 77 -2.79 -7.51 1.68
N VAL A 78 -3.41 -6.93 2.70
CA VAL A 78 -2.91 -6.93 4.08
C VAL A 78 -3.95 -7.53 4.99
N LYS A 79 -3.64 -8.69 5.56
CA LYS A 79 -4.52 -9.36 6.52
C LYS A 79 -4.31 -8.79 7.93
N PHE A 80 -5.38 -8.39 8.60
CA PHE A 80 -5.37 -7.91 9.98
C PHE A 80 -6.65 -8.35 10.70
N ASP A 81 -6.52 -8.92 11.90
CA ASP A 81 -7.64 -9.29 12.79
C ASP A 81 -8.85 -10.01 12.14
N GLY A 82 -8.60 -10.86 11.14
CA GLY A 82 -9.65 -11.59 10.40
C GLY A 82 -10.37 -10.77 9.33
N GLU A 83 -9.84 -9.59 8.99
CA GLU A 83 -10.19 -8.72 7.88
C GLU A 83 -9.00 -8.62 6.90
N VAL A 84 -9.25 -8.08 5.70
CA VAL A 84 -8.22 -7.85 4.67
C VAL A 84 -8.39 -6.44 4.12
N LEU A 85 -7.31 -5.66 4.15
CA LEU A 85 -7.19 -4.43 3.38
C LEU A 85 -6.66 -4.81 2.01
N THR A 86 -7.48 -4.62 0.98
CA THR A 86 -7.07 -4.77 -0.42
C THR A 86 -6.93 -3.37 -1.00
N GLY A 87 -5.86 -3.14 -1.75
CA GLY A 87 -5.66 -1.90 -2.49
C GLY A 87 -5.07 -2.21 -3.85
N ASP A 88 -5.52 -1.49 -4.86
CA ASP A 88 -5.12 -1.59 -6.27
C ASP A 88 -4.64 -0.24 -6.82
N SER A 89 -4.24 0.67 -5.92
CA SER A 89 -3.89 2.04 -6.23
C SER A 89 -2.53 2.45 -5.65
N TYR A 90 -1.79 3.28 -6.39
CA TYR A 90 -0.56 3.90 -5.87
C TYR A 90 -0.83 4.88 -4.74
N GLY A 91 -1.90 5.68 -4.85
CA GLY A 91 -2.36 6.58 -3.79
C GLY A 91 -2.63 5.82 -2.49
N VAL A 92 -3.41 4.74 -2.56
CA VAL A 92 -3.73 3.89 -1.40
C VAL A 92 -2.48 3.22 -0.84
N LYS A 93 -1.60 2.70 -1.72
CA LYS A 93 -0.33 2.10 -1.31
C LYS A 93 0.58 3.07 -0.57
N LEU A 94 0.78 4.28 -1.11
CA LEU A 94 1.61 5.31 -0.48
C LEU A 94 1.08 5.71 0.89
N LEU A 95 -0.23 5.84 1.01
CA LEU A 95 -0.88 6.16 2.28
C LEU A 95 -0.70 5.03 3.30
N TYR A 96 -0.89 3.77 2.89
CA TYR A 96 -0.63 2.61 3.74
C TYR A 96 0.83 2.55 4.20
N ASP A 97 1.78 2.75 3.29
CA ASP A 97 3.22 2.74 3.60
C ASP A 97 3.57 3.88 4.58
N ALA A 98 2.98 5.07 4.41
CA ALA A 98 3.13 6.20 5.33
C ALA A 98 2.57 5.87 6.73
N VAL A 99 1.35 5.32 6.81
CA VAL A 99 0.73 4.86 8.05
C VAL A 99 1.61 3.83 8.75
N CYS A 100 2.14 2.84 8.02
CA CYS A 100 3.05 1.83 8.56
C CYS A 100 4.34 2.43 9.12
N SER A 101 4.89 3.46 8.46
CA SER A 101 6.12 4.12 8.91
C SER A 101 5.96 4.84 10.25
N VAL A 102 4.77 5.40 10.50
CA VAL A 102 4.43 6.15 11.70
C VAL A 102 3.98 5.21 12.83
N LEU A 103 3.01 4.33 12.55
CA LEU A 103 2.36 3.49 13.57
C LEU A 103 3.13 2.20 13.87
N LYS A 104 3.93 1.70 12.91
CA LYS A 104 4.78 0.50 13.04
C LYS A 104 3.99 -0.71 13.54
N SER A 105 4.31 -1.24 14.73
CA SER A 105 3.60 -2.37 15.33
C SER A 105 2.14 -2.08 15.68
N GLY A 106 1.76 -0.79 15.76
CA GLY A 106 0.40 -0.35 16.02
C GLY A 106 -0.53 -0.39 14.80
N THR A 107 -0.01 -0.56 13.57
CA THR A 107 -0.82 -0.47 12.35
C THR A 107 -2.06 -1.34 12.39
N ASN A 108 -1.95 -2.63 12.75
CA ASN A 108 -3.09 -3.54 12.78
C ASN A 108 -4.16 -3.13 13.79
N ALA A 109 -3.76 -2.61 14.95
CA ALA A 109 -4.69 -2.12 15.96
C ALA A 109 -5.46 -0.89 15.44
N HIS A 110 -4.76 0.02 14.76
CA HIS A 110 -5.39 1.20 14.19
C HIS A 110 -6.28 0.89 12.98
N LEU A 111 -5.90 -0.04 12.08
CA LEU A 111 -6.79 -0.50 11.01
C LEU A 111 -8.08 -1.12 11.56
N LYS A 112 -8.00 -1.81 12.69
CA LYS A 112 -9.16 -2.39 13.36
C LYS A 112 -10.12 -1.34 13.93
N SER A 113 -9.62 -0.38 14.70
CA SER A 113 -10.48 0.44 15.58
C SER A 113 -10.46 1.94 15.29
N ASN A 114 -9.53 2.45 14.48
CA ASN A 114 -9.46 3.88 14.17
C ASN A 114 -10.43 4.21 13.03
N ILE A 115 -11.53 4.89 13.36
CA ILE A 115 -12.60 5.25 12.43
C ILE A 115 -12.05 6.01 11.21
N LEU A 116 -11.12 6.95 11.41
CA LEU A 116 -10.53 7.71 10.30
C LEU A 116 -9.75 6.80 9.34
N LEU A 117 -8.92 5.88 9.84
CA LEU A 117 -8.22 4.94 8.96
C LEU A 117 -9.18 3.97 8.27
N ARG A 118 -10.25 3.56 8.94
CA ARG A 118 -11.27 2.70 8.33
C ARG A 118 -12.02 3.40 7.21
N GLU A 119 -12.34 4.68 7.38
CA GLU A 119 -12.95 5.50 6.34
C GLU A 119 -11.98 5.70 5.16
N VAL A 120 -10.74 6.11 5.45
CA VAL A 120 -9.71 6.38 4.45
C VAL A 120 -9.36 5.15 3.60
N PHE A 121 -9.38 3.95 4.19
CA PHE A 121 -9.09 2.70 3.50
C PHE A 121 -10.35 1.91 3.09
N ASP A 122 -11.54 2.51 3.24
CA ASP A 122 -12.84 1.90 2.94
C ASP A 122 -13.04 0.49 3.56
N LEU A 123 -12.64 0.34 4.82
CA LEU A 123 -12.74 -0.92 5.57
C LEU A 123 -14.14 -1.15 6.16
N GLY A 124 -15.07 -0.21 5.99
CA GLY A 124 -16.38 -0.23 6.64
C GLY A 124 -16.32 -0.03 8.16
N PRO A 125 -17.43 -0.29 8.89
CA PRO A 125 -17.52 -0.02 10.33
C PRO A 125 -16.62 -0.96 11.17
N VAL A 126 -16.30 -0.52 12.40
CA VAL A 126 -15.49 -1.32 13.35
C VAL A 126 -16.22 -2.62 13.69
N VAL A 127 -15.52 -3.76 13.54
CA VAL A 127 -16.06 -5.08 13.86
C VAL A 127 -15.70 -5.45 15.30
N ASP A 128 -16.67 -5.37 16.21
CA ASP A 128 -16.50 -5.81 17.60
C ASP A 128 -16.59 -7.34 17.72
N ARG A 129 -15.44 -8.01 17.60
CA ARG A 129 -15.34 -9.48 17.76
C ARG A 129 -15.21 -9.94 19.22
N THR A 130 -15.29 -9.03 20.18
CA THR A 130 -15.19 -9.31 21.62
C THR A 130 -16.41 -10.04 22.19
N THR A 131 -17.54 -10.07 21.48
CA THR A 131 -18.78 -10.74 21.92
C THR A 131 -18.75 -12.27 21.76
N GLY A 132 -17.70 -12.85 21.18
CA GLY A 132 -17.62 -14.30 20.92
C GLY A 132 -16.74 -15.13 21.87
N ARG A 133 -16.03 -14.51 22.81
CA ARG A 133 -15.27 -15.26 23.84
C ARG A 133 -16.01 -15.21 25.17
N THR A 134 -17.08 -16.00 25.29
CA THR A 134 -17.54 -16.46 26.61
C THR A 134 -16.36 -17.14 27.28
N SER A 135 -15.82 -16.48 28.30
CA SER A 135 -14.78 -17.05 29.14
C SER A 135 -15.27 -18.38 29.72
N LYS A 136 -14.36 -19.34 29.91
CA LYS A 136 -14.68 -20.64 30.54
C LYS A 136 -15.23 -20.51 31.98
N LEU A 137 -15.39 -19.29 32.51
CA LEU A 137 -15.88 -19.00 33.86
C LEU A 137 -17.42 -18.96 33.97
N GLN A 138 -18.18 -18.88 32.87
CA GLN A 138 -19.65 -18.87 32.94
C GLN A 138 -20.33 -20.25 32.95
N ARG A 139 -19.57 -21.36 32.84
CA ARG A 139 -20.15 -22.73 32.80
C ARG A 139 -20.38 -23.38 34.17
N VAL A 140 -20.02 -22.73 35.28
CA VAL A 140 -20.11 -23.33 36.64
C VAL A 140 -21.32 -22.81 37.44
N GLY A 141 -22.04 -21.79 36.97
CA GLY A 141 -23.13 -21.17 37.71
C GLY A 141 -24.52 -21.80 37.57
N HIS A 142 -24.69 -22.87 36.78
CA HIS A 142 -26.02 -23.40 36.45
C HIS A 142 -26.22 -24.87 36.87
N LEU A 143 -25.62 -25.28 37.98
CA LEU A 143 -25.84 -26.58 38.63
C LEU A 143 -25.88 -26.44 40.16
N VAL A 144 -26.65 -25.48 40.69
CA VAL A 144 -27.20 -25.59 42.05
C VAL A 144 -28.58 -24.93 42.04
N TYR A 145 -29.55 -25.65 42.63
CA TYR A 145 -31.00 -25.43 42.76
C TYR A 145 -31.87 -26.16 41.74
#